data_AF-A0A7L4CD89-F1
#
_entry.id   AF-A0A7L4CD89-F1
#
_cell.length_a   1.000
_cell.length_b   1.000
_cell.length_c   1.000
_cell.angle_alpha   90.00
_cell.angle_beta   90.00
_cell.angle_gamma   90.00
#
_symmetry.space_group_name_H-M   'P 1'
#
loop_
_entity.id
_entity.type
_entity.pdbx_description
1 polymer ?
#
loop_
_entity_poly.entity_id
_entity_poly.type
_entity_poly.pdbx_seq_one_letter_code
_entity_poly.pdbx_strand_id
1 'polypeptide(L)'
;PQVSFTLELEFSCSVLLDRAEVTLNVSSDSTEVTPEDNVVQLSVPIRYEPDLFLSSDANLPRYEVHPLGTFSHGPGPEFKTTVKVQNLGCYPVRNLTLRMVLPALGYRRATFLSITRILADNVSPLPKWEPFGGVPAPP
;
A
#
# COMPACT_ATOMS: atom_id res chain seq x y z
N PRO A 1 50.57 -10.36 5.77
CA PRO A 1 49.54 -11.00 4.91
C PRO A 1 48.23 -10.24 5.10
N GLN A 2 47.43 -10.04 4.04
CA GLN A 2 46.14 -9.37 4.11
C GLN A 2 45.03 -10.39 3.90
N VAL A 3 43.98 -10.34 4.72
CA VAL A 3 42.81 -11.22 4.61
C VAL A 3 41.57 -10.35 4.44
N SER A 4 40.69 -10.74 3.53
CA SER A 4 39.41 -10.07 3.27
C SER A 4 38.27 -11.01 3.63
N PHE A 5 37.22 -10.48 4.26
CA PHE A 5 36.02 -11.22 4.63
C PHE A 5 34.80 -10.58 3.98
N THR A 6 33.85 -11.42 3.56
CA THR A 6 32.52 -11.00 3.13
C THR A 6 31.52 -11.48 4.17
N LEU A 7 30.62 -10.58 4.58
CA LEU A 7 29.55 -10.87 5.53
C LEU A 7 28.22 -10.78 4.79
N GLU A 8 27.45 -11.86 4.83
CA GLU A 8 26.08 -11.90 4.33
C GLU A 8 25.14 -11.99 5.53
N LEU A 9 24.13 -11.11 5.54
CA LEU A 9 23.18 -10.97 6.64
C LEU A 9 21.78 -11.25 6.09
N GLU A 10 21.06 -12.16 6.73
CA GLU A 10 19.65 -12.43 6.45
C GLU A 10 18.79 -11.85 7.57
N PHE A 11 17.75 -11.11 7.20
CA PHE A 11 16.87 -10.44 8.14
C PHE A 11 15.54 -11.18 8.31
N SER A 12 15.03 -11.19 9.54
CA SER A 12 13.75 -11.82 9.84
C SER A 12 12.56 -11.04 9.29
N CYS A 13 11.57 -11.75 8.78
CA CYS A 13 10.28 -11.16 8.39
C CYS A 13 9.40 -10.75 9.59
N SER A 14 9.73 -11.20 10.81
CA SER A 14 8.96 -10.87 12.02
C SER A 14 9.41 -9.59 12.71
N VAL A 15 10.67 -9.18 12.48
CA VAL A 15 11.29 -8.01 13.13
C VAL A 15 12.02 -7.21 12.07
N LEU A 16 11.55 -5.98 11.84
CA LEU A 16 12.19 -5.05 10.92
C LEU A 16 13.21 -4.21 11.68
N LEU A 17 14.46 -4.24 11.23
CA LEU A 17 15.56 -3.44 11.76
C LEU A 17 15.76 -2.24 10.86
N ASP A 18 16.00 -1.06 11.42
CA ASP A 18 16.34 0.13 10.64
C ASP A 18 17.84 0.18 10.28
N ARG A 19 18.68 -0.50 11.07
CA ARG A 19 20.13 -0.57 10.88
C ARG A 19 20.69 -1.95 11.25
N ALA A 20 21.78 -2.32 10.59
CA ALA A 20 22.65 -3.44 10.98
C ALA A 20 23.95 -2.87 11.57
N GLU A 21 24.24 -3.23 12.83
CA GLU A 21 25.48 -2.88 13.51
C GLU A 21 26.40 -4.10 13.52
N VAL A 22 27.60 -3.96 12.97
CA VAL A 22 28.61 -5.01 12.91
C VAL A 22 29.86 -4.51 13.59
N THR A 23 30.31 -5.22 14.63
CA THR A 23 31.60 -4.96 15.28
C THR A 23 32.55 -6.10 14.94
N LEU A 24 33.66 -5.77 14.30
CA LEU A 24 34.75 -6.69 14.02
C LEU A 24 35.89 -6.36 14.96
N ASN A 25 36.35 -7.35 15.71
CA ASN A 25 37.49 -7.24 16.61
C ASN A 25 38.53 -8.29 16.22
N VAL A 26 39.78 -7.86 16.03
CA VAL A 26 40.91 -8.73 15.71
C VAL A 26 41.76 -8.90 16.97
N SER A 27 42.20 -10.12 17.26
CA SER A 27 43.05 -10.37 18.44
C SER A 27 44.12 -11.42 18.14
N SER A 28 45.25 -11.28 18.83
CA SER A 28 46.40 -12.19 18.79
C SER A 28 46.75 -12.66 20.22
N ASP A 29 47.51 -13.74 20.34
CA ASP A 29 48.07 -14.23 21.61
C ASP A 29 49.35 -13.48 22.04
N SER A 30 49.89 -12.65 21.16
CA SER A 30 51.03 -11.76 21.45
C SER A 30 50.64 -10.56 22.33
N THR A 31 51.59 -10.04 23.10
CA THR A 31 51.41 -8.76 23.82
C THR A 31 51.43 -7.59 22.84
N GLU A 32 50.38 -6.79 22.84
CA GLU A 32 50.18 -5.69 21.90
C GLU A 32 50.08 -4.34 22.62
N VAL A 33 50.58 -3.28 21.98
CA VAL A 33 50.67 -1.93 22.59
C VAL A 33 49.42 -1.10 22.33
N THR A 34 48.71 -1.34 21.23
CA THR A 34 47.56 -0.53 20.78
C THR A 34 46.31 -1.38 20.48
N PRO A 35 45.82 -2.24 21.39
CA PRO A 35 44.74 -3.18 21.11
C PRO A 35 43.42 -2.53 20.64
N GLU A 36 43.23 -1.23 20.90
CA GLU A 36 42.05 -0.47 20.50
C GLU A 36 41.94 -0.25 18.99
N ASP A 37 43.04 -0.34 18.23
CA ASP A 37 43.03 -0.17 16.77
C ASP A 37 42.54 -1.43 16.01
N ASN A 38 42.38 -2.54 16.73
CA ASN A 38 41.93 -3.80 16.17
C ASN A 38 40.39 -3.90 16.04
N VAL A 39 39.66 -2.85 16.43
CA VAL A 39 38.20 -2.82 16.40
C VAL A 39 37.70 -1.89 15.30
N VAL A 40 36.80 -2.40 14.46
CA VAL A 40 36.02 -1.59 13.52
C VAL A 40 34.54 -1.81 13.73
N GLN A 41 33.78 -0.72 13.73
CA GLN A 41 32.32 -0.72 13.81
C GLN A 41 31.73 -0.23 12.49
N LEU A 42 30.80 -1.00 11.93
CA LEU A 42 30.08 -0.70 10.71
C LEU A 42 28.59 -0.59 11.03
N SER A 43 27.97 0.52 10.62
CA SER A 43 26.54 0.77 10.80
C SER A 43 25.88 0.97 9.43
N VAL A 44 25.09 0.00 8.99
CA VAL A 44 24.48 -0.02 7.65
C VAL A 44 22.97 0.21 7.77
N PRO A 45 22.38 1.22 7.09
CA PRO A 45 20.93 1.39 7.07
C PRO A 45 20.26 0.30 6.26
N ILE A 46 19.15 -0.23 6.78
CA ILE A 46 18.34 -1.25 6.10
C ILE A 46 17.10 -0.58 5.50
N ARG A 47 16.83 -0.90 4.23
CA ARG A 47 15.67 -0.41 3.49
C ARG A 47 14.82 -1.59 3.06
N TYR A 48 13.53 -1.50 3.33
CA TYR A 48 12.54 -2.49 2.94
C TYR A 48 11.64 -1.93 1.84
N GLU A 49 11.36 -2.76 0.84
CA GLU A 49 10.40 -2.48 -0.22
C GLU A 49 9.20 -3.41 -0.08
N PRO A 50 8.00 -2.89 0.26
CA PRO A 50 6.83 -3.72 0.50
C PRO A 50 6.32 -4.30 -0.83
N ASP A 51 6.00 -5.59 -0.82
CA ASP A 51 5.39 -6.25 -1.98
C ASP A 51 3.86 -6.27 -1.80
N LEU A 52 3.22 -5.26 -2.39
CA LEU A 52 1.78 -5.07 -2.33
C LEU A 52 1.16 -5.28 -3.71
N PHE A 53 0.16 -6.14 -3.78
CA PHE A 53 -0.59 -6.40 -4.99
C PHE A 53 -2.01 -5.84 -4.90
N LEU A 54 -2.37 -5.05 -5.90
CA LEU A 54 -3.69 -4.44 -6.04
C LEU A 54 -4.44 -5.12 -7.18
N SER A 55 -5.65 -5.59 -6.90
CA SER A 55 -6.54 -6.13 -7.93
C SER A 55 -7.94 -5.59 -7.77
N SER A 56 -8.68 -5.54 -8.88
CA SER A 56 -10.07 -5.12 -8.92
C SER A 56 -10.90 -6.09 -9.73
N ASP A 57 -12.12 -6.35 -9.27
CA ASP A 57 -13.11 -7.16 -9.97
C ASP A 57 -14.46 -6.43 -9.98
N ALA A 58 -15.13 -6.44 -11.12
CA ALA A 58 -16.42 -5.77 -11.29
C ALA A 58 -17.48 -6.77 -11.75
N ASN A 59 -18.67 -6.71 -11.16
CA ASN A 59 -19.79 -7.59 -11.53
C ASN A 59 -20.26 -7.37 -12.98
N LEU A 60 -20.09 -6.15 -13.50
CA LEU A 60 -20.50 -5.73 -14.83
C LEU A 60 -19.35 -4.96 -15.49
N PRO A 61 -18.59 -5.57 -16.43
CA PRO A 61 -17.51 -4.89 -17.13
C PRO A 61 -18.01 -3.90 -18.20
N ARG A 62 -19.26 -4.06 -18.64
CA ARG A 62 -19.94 -3.16 -19.57
C ARG A 62 -21.43 -3.10 -19.27
N TYR A 63 -22.03 -1.96 -19.57
CA TYR A 63 -23.49 -1.82 -19.57
C TYR A 63 -23.92 -1.17 -20.89
N GLU A 64 -24.85 -1.83 -21.58
CA GLU A 64 -25.41 -1.34 -22.82
C GLU A 64 -26.60 -0.42 -22.50
N VAL A 65 -26.45 0.85 -22.87
CA VAL A 65 -27.49 1.85 -22.67
C VAL A 65 -28.52 1.69 -23.78
N HIS A 66 -29.76 1.46 -23.38
CA HIS A 66 -30.86 1.33 -24.33
C HIS A 66 -31.61 2.67 -24.47
N PRO A 67 -32.26 2.92 -25.63
CA PRO A 67 -33.02 4.13 -25.85
C PRO A 67 -34.14 4.34 -24.81
N LEU A 68 -34.40 5.61 -24.51
CA LEU A 68 -35.48 6.07 -23.61
C LEU A 68 -36.82 5.40 -23.98
N GLY A 69 -37.47 4.79 -22.99
CA GLY A 69 -38.80 4.16 -23.12
C GLY A 69 -38.82 2.63 -23.17
N THR A 70 -37.66 1.96 -23.14
CA THR A 70 -37.57 0.48 -23.20
C THR A 70 -37.37 -0.20 -21.83
N PHE A 71 -37.03 0.53 -20.76
CA PHE A 71 -36.80 -0.01 -19.41
C PHE A 71 -37.61 0.72 -18.33
N SER A 72 -37.80 0.05 -17.19
CA SER A 72 -38.55 0.57 -16.03
C SER A 72 -37.90 1.82 -15.41
N HIS A 73 -38.73 2.69 -14.81
CA HIS A 73 -38.37 3.93 -14.10
C HIS A 73 -37.55 3.71 -12.80
N GLY A 74 -36.50 2.89 -12.85
CA GLY A 74 -35.61 2.58 -11.72
C GLY A 74 -34.21 3.17 -11.88
N PRO A 75 -33.38 3.17 -10.82
CA PRO A 75 -32.03 3.78 -10.78
C PRO A 75 -30.95 3.11 -11.66
N GLY A 76 -31.33 2.36 -12.70
CA GLY A 76 -30.37 1.60 -13.53
C GLY A 76 -29.78 0.38 -12.80
N PRO A 77 -28.84 -0.35 -13.42
CA PRO A 77 -28.20 -1.51 -12.81
C PRO A 77 -27.24 -1.12 -11.69
N GLU A 78 -27.08 -2.00 -10.71
CA GLU A 78 -26.07 -1.83 -9.66
C GLU A 78 -24.68 -2.28 -10.17
N PHE A 79 -23.73 -1.35 -10.16
CA PHE A 79 -22.31 -1.64 -10.42
C PHE A 79 -21.61 -1.89 -9.09
N LYS A 80 -21.06 -3.10 -8.94
CA LYS A 80 -20.25 -3.49 -7.80
C LYS A 80 -18.82 -3.69 -8.26
N THR A 81 -17.92 -2.85 -7.76
CA THR A 81 -16.47 -3.02 -7.90
C THR A 81 -15.88 -3.43 -6.56
N THR A 82 -15.19 -4.56 -6.55
CA THR A 82 -14.44 -5.06 -5.40
C THR A 82 -12.97 -4.77 -5.64
N VAL A 83 -12.32 -4.08 -4.71
CA VAL A 83 -10.87 -3.84 -4.74
C VAL A 83 -10.22 -4.65 -3.64
N LYS A 84 -9.16 -5.39 -3.97
CA LYS A 84 -8.40 -6.21 -3.04
C LYS A 84 -6.97 -5.71 -2.97
N VAL A 85 -6.50 -5.47 -1.75
CA VAL A 85 -5.10 -5.18 -1.43
C VAL A 85 -4.52 -6.42 -0.77
N GLN A 86 -3.46 -6.97 -1.33
CA GLN A 86 -2.78 -8.16 -0.83
C GLN A 86 -1.34 -7.80 -0.49
N ASN A 87 -0.87 -8.26 0.67
CA ASN A 87 0.55 -8.25 1.00
C ASN A 87 1.15 -9.57 0.54
N LEU A 88 1.96 -9.53 -0.52
CA LEU A 88 2.72 -10.67 -1.02
C LEU A 88 4.09 -10.78 -0.32
N GLY A 89 4.51 -9.72 0.36
CA GLY A 89 5.71 -9.68 1.17
C GLY A 89 5.58 -10.47 2.48
N CYS A 90 6.71 -10.71 3.12
CA CYS A 90 6.76 -11.55 4.32
C CYS A 90 6.58 -10.78 5.64
N TYR A 91 6.67 -9.45 5.62
CA TYR A 91 6.54 -8.60 6.81
C TYR A 91 5.26 -7.75 6.77
N PRO A 92 4.66 -7.42 7.93
CA PRO A 92 3.41 -6.68 7.99
C PRO A 92 3.61 -5.21 7.60
N VAL A 93 2.77 -4.70 6.70
CA VAL A 93 2.74 -3.28 6.34
C VAL A 93 1.62 -2.58 7.13
N ARG A 94 1.97 -1.48 7.82
CA ARG A 94 1.06 -0.70 8.66
C ARG A 94 0.72 0.63 8.00
N ASN A 95 -0.39 1.24 8.43
CA ASN A 95 -0.83 2.57 7.99
C ASN A 95 -1.05 2.69 6.47
N LEU A 96 -1.51 1.62 5.83
CA LEU A 96 -1.87 1.64 4.42
C LEU A 96 -3.09 2.54 4.19
N THR A 97 -3.00 3.40 3.18
CA THR A 97 -4.09 4.27 2.74
C THR A 97 -4.39 3.96 1.27
N LEU A 98 -5.61 3.51 1.00
CA LEU A 98 -6.11 3.34 -0.37
C LEU A 98 -6.93 4.57 -0.76
N ARG A 99 -6.54 5.23 -1.86
CA ARG A 99 -7.29 6.36 -2.43
C ARG A 99 -7.87 5.96 -3.77
N MET A 100 -9.20 6.07 -3.89
CA MET A 100 -9.93 5.75 -5.11
C MET A 100 -10.62 7.00 -5.64
N VAL A 101 -10.61 7.18 -6.96
CA VAL A 101 -11.35 8.24 -7.64
C VAL A 101 -12.39 7.57 -8.52
N LEU A 102 -13.66 7.78 -8.20
CA LEU A 102 -14.79 7.22 -8.94
C LEU A 102 -15.46 8.33 -9.74
N PRO A 103 -15.73 8.13 -11.04
CA PRO A 103 -16.40 9.14 -11.84
C PRO A 103 -17.88 9.20 -11.43
N ALA A 104 -18.37 10.39 -11.08
CA ALA A 104 -19.79 10.60 -10.75
C ALA A 104 -20.53 11.42 -11.82
N LEU A 105 -19.79 12.24 -12.58
CA LEU A 105 -20.32 13.23 -13.52
C LEU A 105 -19.87 12.94 -14.96
N GLY A 106 -20.83 12.95 -15.88
CA GLY A 106 -20.62 12.79 -17.31
C GLY A 106 -20.59 14.14 -18.03
N TYR A 107 -20.88 14.09 -19.34
CA TYR A 107 -20.95 15.29 -20.18
C TYR A 107 -21.93 16.33 -19.58
N ARG A 108 -21.54 17.62 -19.61
CA ARG A 108 -22.29 18.73 -19.02
C ARG A 108 -22.62 18.57 -17.53
N ARG A 109 -21.80 17.83 -16.78
CA ARG A 109 -21.98 17.58 -15.33
C ARG A 109 -23.28 16.84 -15.01
N ALA A 110 -23.83 16.09 -15.95
CA ALA A 110 -24.94 15.19 -15.67
C ALA A 110 -24.45 14.06 -14.75
N THR A 111 -25.09 13.88 -13.60
CA THR A 111 -24.81 12.75 -12.71
C THR A 111 -25.17 11.45 -13.41
N PHE A 112 -24.24 10.50 -13.46
CA PHE A 112 -24.46 9.20 -14.11
C PHE A 112 -24.08 8.01 -13.23
N LEU A 113 -23.34 8.24 -12.15
CA LEU A 113 -23.02 7.24 -11.14
C LEU A 113 -23.15 7.85 -9.75
N SER A 114 -23.77 7.10 -8.85
CA SER A 114 -23.89 7.43 -7.42
C SER A 114 -23.38 6.27 -6.59
N ILE A 115 -22.53 6.56 -5.60
CA ILE A 115 -22.08 5.54 -4.65
C ILE A 115 -23.23 5.27 -3.68
N THR A 116 -23.79 4.07 -3.75
CA THR A 116 -24.88 3.64 -2.87
C THR A 116 -24.36 3.08 -1.55
N ARG A 117 -23.23 2.39 -1.58
CA ARG A 117 -22.65 1.73 -0.40
C ARG A 117 -21.14 1.52 -0.57
N ILE A 118 -20.42 1.60 0.54
CA ILE A 118 -19.03 1.15 0.66
C ILE A 118 -19.02 0.04 1.71
N LEU A 119 -18.53 -1.14 1.31
CA LEU A 119 -18.29 -2.26 2.20
C LEU A 119 -16.78 -2.42 2.34
N ALA A 120 -16.30 -2.51 3.58
CA ALA A 120 -14.90 -2.69 3.89
C ALA A 120 -14.77 -3.82 4.91
N ASP A 121 -14.07 -4.87 4.53
CA ASP A 121 -13.74 -5.97 5.43
C ASP A 121 -12.36 -5.69 6.04
N ASN A 122 -12.25 -5.72 7.37
CA ASN A 122 -11.00 -5.50 8.11
C ASN A 122 -10.30 -4.14 7.88
N VAL A 123 -11.03 -3.13 7.42
CA VAL A 123 -10.53 -1.76 7.25
C VAL A 123 -11.58 -0.78 7.76
N SER A 124 -11.16 0.29 8.44
CA SER A 124 -12.06 1.39 8.80
C SER A 124 -12.30 2.30 7.59
N PRO A 125 -13.52 2.33 7.01
CA PRO A 125 -13.81 3.25 5.92
C PRO A 125 -13.90 4.66 6.49
N LEU A 126 -12.99 5.54 6.07
CA LEU A 126 -13.14 6.98 6.28
C LEU A 126 -13.65 7.58 4.96
N PRO A 127 -14.97 7.78 4.78
CA PRO A 127 -15.47 8.63 3.72
C PRO A 127 -15.11 10.08 4.08
N LYS A 128 -13.91 10.54 3.69
CA LYS A 128 -13.67 11.98 3.56
C LYS A 128 -14.37 12.43 2.29
N TRP A 129 -15.65 12.75 2.42
CA TRP A 129 -16.37 13.55 1.45
C TRP A 129 -15.85 14.99 1.60
N GLU A 130 -15.12 15.49 0.63
CA GLU A 130 -15.01 16.93 0.45
C GLU A 130 -16.08 17.31 -0.58
N PRO A 131 -17.15 18.02 -0.16
CA PRO A 131 -18.15 18.47 -1.11
C PRO A 131 -17.47 19.52 -2.00
N PHE A 132 -17.24 19.17 -3.26
CA PHE A 132 -17.01 20.19 -4.26
C PHE A 132 -18.30 20.98 -4.45
N GLY A 133 -18.47 22.05 -3.69
CA GLY A 133 -19.43 23.13 -3.91
C GLY A 133 -20.90 22.71 -3.86
N GLY A 134 -21.61 23.16 -2.82
CA GLY A 134 -23.04 22.93 -2.66
C GLY A 134 -23.86 23.27 -3.91
N VAL A 135 -24.75 22.35 -4.26
CA VAL A 135 -25.96 22.65 -5.03
C VAL A 135 -27.12 22.05 -4.22
N PRO A 136 -28.09 22.84 -3.77
CA PRO A 136 -29.24 22.31 -3.04
C PRO A 136 -30.16 21.55 -4.00
N ALA A 137 -30.81 20.50 -3.48
CA ALA A 137 -31.84 19.78 -4.21
C ALA A 137 -33.01 20.72 -4.56
N PRO A 138 -33.56 20.68 -5.79
CA PRO A 138 -34.81 21.37 -6.10
C PRO A 138 -35.99 20.72 -5.34
N PRO A 139 -37.08 21.48 -5.11
CA PRO A 139 -38.18 21.12 -4.22
C PRO A 139 -38.91 19.83 -4.59
#